data_AF-A0A1I4WAY4-F1
#
_entry.id   AF-A0A1I4WAY4-F1
#
_cell.length_a   1.000
_cell.length_b   1.000
_cell.length_c   1.000
_cell.angle_alpha   90.00
_cell.angle_beta   90.00
_cell.angle_gamma   90.00
#
_symmetry.space_group_name_H-M   'P 1'
#
loop_
_entity.id
_entity.type
_entity.pdbx_description
1 polymer ?
#
loop_
_entity_poly.entity_id
_entity_poly.type
_entity_poly.pdbx_seq_one_letter_code
_entity_poly.pdbx_strand_id
1 'polypeptide(L)'
;MEHDLIWWLTLSLLALAAGSFFNLVIYRLPLMILHPEIKLNLASPRSHCPHCKTLLTRRDLIPLFSWLILRGRCRYCAVRISYRYPAMELLSLLTALLVAVLSHAHEQMIFTTLLFGWTLLVLTIIDIDHHLLPDILTLSLLWAGLLRVALAGQTLSPADAIVGAVAGYLLLRLPSDIWYCWRKEVALGGGDIKLFAALGAWLGAKALPIALIIASAGALIFLLAKAGICRKPPPRRFAFGPWLSLGGMMVFVWQNYY
;
A
#
# COMPACT_ATOMS: atom_id res chain seq x y z
N MET A 1 -9.45 22.76 15.68
CA MET A 1 -9.62 22.28 17.06
C MET A 1 -8.26 21.82 17.54
N GLU A 2 -7.83 22.17 18.74
CA GLU A 2 -6.60 21.59 19.29
C GLU A 2 -6.89 20.13 19.66
N HIS A 3 -6.27 19.18 18.96
CA HIS A 3 -6.32 17.78 19.34
C HIS A 3 -5.61 17.59 20.69
N ASP A 4 -6.32 17.01 21.65
CA ASP A 4 -5.76 16.72 22.96
C ASP A 4 -4.79 15.52 22.90
N LEU A 5 -4.06 15.30 24.00
CA LEU A 5 -3.11 14.21 24.12
C LEU A 5 -3.77 12.84 23.90
N ILE A 6 -5.03 12.67 24.34
CA ILE A 6 -5.77 11.42 24.24
C ILE A 6 -6.02 11.06 22.77
N TRP A 7 -6.37 12.04 21.94
CA TRP A 7 -6.58 11.85 20.51
C TRP A 7 -5.31 11.36 19.82
N TRP A 8 -4.16 12.01 20.06
CA TRP A 8 -2.87 11.63 19.48
C TRP A 8 -2.42 10.23 19.91
N LEU A 9 -2.60 9.90 21.19
CA LEU A 9 -2.28 8.56 21.70
C LEU A 9 -3.17 7.50 21.06
N THR A 10 -4.47 7.76 20.93
CA THR A 10 -5.42 6.83 20.33
C THR A 10 -5.09 6.58 18.86
N LEU A 11 -4.85 7.64 18.08
CA LEU A 11 -4.44 7.53 16.68
C LEU A 11 -3.14 6.72 16.54
N SER A 12 -2.16 7.01 17.39
CA SER A 12 -0.86 6.33 17.34
C SER A 12 -0.98 4.83 17.64
N LEU A 13 -1.76 4.46 18.67
CA LEU A 13 -2.00 3.06 19.03
C LEU A 13 -2.74 2.32 17.93
N LEU A 14 -3.76 2.95 17.32
CA LEU A 14 -4.49 2.38 16.19
C LEU A 14 -3.60 2.19 14.97
N ALA A 15 -2.76 3.18 14.64
CA ALA A 15 -1.86 3.11 13.50
C ALA A 15 -0.79 2.03 13.67
N LEU A 16 -0.26 1.86 14.88
CA LEU A 16 0.66 0.79 15.24
C LEU A 16 -0.01 -0.59 15.14
N ALA A 17 -1.22 -0.73 15.67
CA ALA A 17 -1.99 -1.98 15.56
C ALA A 17 -2.31 -2.32 14.09
N ALA A 18 -2.67 -1.33 13.29
CA ALA A 18 -2.91 -1.47 11.85
C ALA A 18 -1.64 -1.95 11.13
N GLY A 19 -0.48 -1.34 11.39
CA GLY A 19 0.80 -1.79 10.83
C GLY A 19 1.18 -3.22 11.19
N SER A 20 0.89 -3.64 12.42
CA SER A 20 1.08 -5.03 12.86
C SER A 20 0.17 -5.99 12.09
N PHE A 21 -1.09 -5.60 11.87
CA PHE A 21 -2.02 -6.35 11.03
C PHE A 21 -1.57 -6.38 9.55
N PHE A 22 -1.03 -5.27 9.03
CA PHE A 22 -0.51 -5.21 7.66
C PHE A 22 0.63 -6.20 7.44
N ASN A 23 1.55 -6.38 8.40
CA ASN A 23 2.56 -7.45 8.31
C ASN A 23 1.92 -8.83 8.09
N LEU A 24 0.80 -9.12 8.76
CA LEU A 24 0.07 -10.36 8.58
C LEU A 24 -0.57 -10.47 7.19
N VAL A 25 -1.21 -9.39 6.70
CA VAL A 25 -1.80 -9.36 5.35
C VAL A 25 -0.73 -9.55 4.28
N ILE A 26 0.35 -8.78 4.36
CA ILE A 26 1.45 -8.81 3.38
C ILE A 26 2.08 -10.21 3.34
N TYR A 27 2.20 -10.90 4.48
CA TYR A 27 2.74 -12.25 4.51
C TYR A 27 1.76 -13.31 3.99
N ARG A 28 0.50 -13.29 4.45
CA ARG A 28 -0.44 -14.40 4.20
C ARG A 28 -1.18 -14.28 2.89
N LEU A 29 -1.57 -13.07 2.49
CA LEU A 29 -2.43 -12.89 1.32
C LEU A 29 -1.76 -13.39 0.03
N PRO A 30 -0.48 -13.10 -0.25
CA PRO A 30 0.19 -13.65 -1.43
C PRO A 30 0.30 -15.18 -1.36
N LEU A 31 0.58 -15.75 -0.19
CA LEU A 31 0.63 -17.20 0.01
C LEU A 31 -0.72 -17.86 -0.27
N MET A 32 -1.82 -17.27 0.18
CA MET A 32 -3.17 -17.78 -0.08
C MET A 32 -3.52 -17.79 -1.59
N ILE A 33 -2.97 -16.84 -2.35
CA ILE A 33 -3.23 -16.72 -3.80
C ILE A 33 -2.31 -17.64 -4.62
N LEU A 34 -1.02 -17.68 -4.27
CA LEU A 34 0.00 -18.42 -5.01
C LEU A 34 0.02 -19.92 -4.67
N HIS A 35 -0.43 -20.28 -3.46
CA HIS A 35 -0.42 -21.64 -2.93
C HIS A 35 -1.79 -22.01 -2.32
N PRO A 36 -2.86 -22.12 -3.15
CA PRO A 36 -4.21 -22.39 -2.68
C PRO A 36 -4.37 -23.76 -2.00
N GLU A 37 -3.43 -24.68 -2.21
CA GLU A 37 -3.35 -25.97 -1.53
C GLU A 37 -3.05 -25.84 -0.03
N ILE A 38 -2.42 -24.75 0.39
CA ILE A 38 -2.14 -24.48 1.80
C ILE A 38 -3.41 -23.90 2.43
N LYS A 39 -3.99 -24.64 3.39
CA LYS A 39 -5.12 -24.15 4.20
C LYS A 39 -4.67 -23.05 5.15
N LEU A 40 -4.50 -21.85 4.61
CA LEU A 40 -4.13 -20.63 5.31
C LEU A 40 -5.24 -19.60 5.15
N ASN A 41 -5.54 -18.86 6.22
CA ASN A 41 -6.39 -17.67 6.12
C ASN A 41 -5.81 -16.53 6.97
N LEU A 42 -6.42 -15.36 6.92
CA LEU A 42 -5.92 -14.20 7.67
C LEU A 42 -6.02 -14.40 9.20
N ALA A 43 -7.02 -15.13 9.69
CA ALA A 43 -7.24 -15.34 11.13
C ALA A 43 -6.51 -16.58 11.70
N SER A 44 -6.18 -17.56 10.86
CA SER A 44 -5.72 -18.90 11.24
C SER A 44 -4.58 -19.37 10.33
N PRO A 45 -3.50 -19.95 10.89
CA PRO A 45 -3.27 -20.20 12.31
C PRO A 45 -2.94 -18.90 13.09
N ARG A 46 -2.82 -18.99 14.42
CA ARG A 46 -2.34 -17.87 15.24
C ARG A 46 -0.89 -17.48 14.87
N SER A 47 -0.51 -16.24 15.17
CA SER A 47 0.87 -15.76 15.01
C SER A 47 1.85 -16.66 15.77
N HIS A 48 2.91 -17.08 15.09
CA HIS A 48 3.90 -18.01 15.61
C HIS A 48 5.30 -17.64 15.11
N CYS A 49 6.33 -18.08 15.83
CA CYS A 49 7.70 -17.89 15.38
C CYS A 49 7.98 -18.75 14.14
N PRO A 50 8.55 -18.21 13.05
CA PRO A 50 8.81 -18.98 11.83
C PRO A 50 9.83 -20.11 12.04
N HIS A 51 10.72 -19.98 13.04
CA HIS A 51 11.77 -20.96 13.34
C HIS A 51 11.30 -22.04 14.33
N CYS A 52 10.94 -21.66 15.56
CA CYS A 52 10.57 -22.64 16.60
C CYS A 52 9.08 -23.02 16.60
N LYS A 53 8.26 -22.39 15.75
CA LYS A 53 6.80 -22.61 15.63
C LYS A 53 5.98 -22.36 16.90
N THR A 54 6.61 -21.92 18.00
CA THR A 54 5.90 -21.53 19.23
C THR A 54 4.91 -20.41 18.94
N LEU A 55 3.68 -20.59 19.46
CA LEU A 55 2.63 -19.58 19.36
C LEU A 55 3.02 -18.35 20.17
N LEU A 56 2.85 -17.16 19.58
CA LEU A 56 3.17 -15.90 20.22
C LEU A 56 2.05 -15.49 21.19
N THR A 57 2.45 -14.98 22.35
CA THR A 57 1.51 -14.42 23.35
C THR A 57 1.14 -12.99 22.99
N ARG A 58 0.10 -12.44 23.63
CA ARG A 58 -0.30 -11.03 23.42
C ARG A 58 0.85 -10.05 23.69
N ARG A 59 1.74 -10.37 24.64
CA ARG A 59 2.90 -9.53 24.98
C ARG A 59 3.98 -9.52 23.89
N ASP A 60 4.05 -10.58 23.09
CA ASP A 60 4.98 -10.68 21.97
C ASP A 60 4.44 -10.01 20.70
N LEU A 61 3.19 -9.55 20.73
CA LEU A 61 2.48 -8.90 19.62
C LEU A 61 2.23 -7.41 19.88
N ILE A 62 2.79 -6.83 20.95
CA ILE A 62 2.70 -5.38 21.19
C ILE A 62 3.57 -4.68 20.12
N PRO A 63 2.98 -3.87 19.21
CA PRO A 63 3.71 -3.25 18.11
C PRO A 63 4.88 -2.40 18.61
N LEU A 64 6.02 -2.44 17.90
CA LEU A 64 7.31 -1.82 18.20
C LEU A 64 7.95 -2.23 19.53
N PHE A 65 7.22 -2.12 20.63
CA PHE A 65 7.71 -2.35 21.99
C PHE A 65 8.18 -3.78 22.21
N SER A 66 7.42 -4.78 21.75
CA SER A 66 7.82 -6.19 21.90
C SER A 66 9.16 -6.47 21.22
N TRP A 67 9.35 -5.94 20.00
CA TRP A 67 10.58 -6.08 19.24
C TRP A 67 11.75 -5.35 19.91
N LEU A 68 11.54 -4.12 20.40
CA LEU A 68 12.56 -3.32 21.09
C LEU A 68 13.02 -4.00 22.39
N ILE A 69 12.08 -4.43 23.24
CA ILE A 69 12.37 -5.09 24.52
C ILE A 69 13.13 -6.41 24.28
N LEU A 70 12.73 -7.16 23.26
CA LEU A 70 13.39 -8.42 22.88
C LEU A 70 14.66 -8.21 22.02
N ARG A 71 15.06 -6.96 21.76
CA ARG A 71 16.22 -6.59 20.93
C ARG A 71 16.20 -7.27 19.55
N GLY A 72 15.02 -7.35 18.96
CA GLY A 72 14.76 -7.98 17.68
C GLY A 72 15.00 -9.48 17.67
N ARG A 73 14.78 -10.19 18.78
CA ARG A 73 14.92 -11.64 18.87
C ARG A 73 13.65 -12.32 19.36
N CYS A 74 13.43 -13.57 18.98
CA CYS A 74 12.34 -14.37 19.50
C CYS A 74 12.59 -14.67 20.99
N ARG A 75 11.55 -14.49 21.82
CA ARG A 75 11.59 -14.81 23.26
C ARG A 75 11.98 -16.27 23.56
N TYR A 76 11.57 -17.20 22.69
CA TYR A 76 11.66 -18.63 22.95
C TYR A 76 12.93 -19.29 22.37
N CYS A 77 13.37 -18.86 21.19
CA CYS A 77 14.52 -19.46 20.50
C CYS A 77 15.67 -18.48 20.20
N ALA A 78 15.57 -17.21 20.63
CA ALA A 78 16.58 -16.17 20.46
C ALA A 78 17.01 -15.85 19.01
N VAL A 79 16.38 -16.47 18.01
CA VAL A 79 16.56 -16.14 16.58
C VAL A 79 16.13 -14.72 16.29
N ARG A 80 16.87 -14.02 15.42
CA ARG A 80 16.58 -12.65 15.02
C ARG A 80 15.25 -12.57 14.25
N ILE A 81 14.42 -11.61 14.63
CA ILE A 81 13.18 -11.23 13.95
C ILE A 81 13.51 -10.10 12.98
N SER A 82 13.02 -10.21 11.74
CA SER A 82 13.27 -9.22 10.69
C SER A 82 12.86 -7.80 11.12
N TYR A 83 13.64 -6.79 10.72
CA TYR A 83 13.34 -5.37 10.92
C TYR A 83 12.08 -4.92 10.16
N ARG A 84 11.61 -5.74 9.20
CA ARG A 84 10.39 -5.49 8.45
C ARG A 84 9.17 -5.29 9.34
N TYR A 85 9.06 -6.08 10.41
CA TYR A 85 7.93 -5.98 11.33
C TYR A 85 7.81 -4.59 11.97
N PRO A 86 8.83 -4.10 12.70
CA PRO A 86 8.77 -2.75 13.26
C PRO A 86 8.81 -1.65 12.19
N ALA A 87 9.44 -1.88 11.04
CA ALA A 87 9.43 -0.88 9.96
C ALA A 87 8.01 -0.61 9.43
N MET A 88 7.22 -1.67 9.24
CA MET A 88 5.85 -1.54 8.75
C MET A 88 4.92 -0.91 9.80
N GLU A 89 5.11 -1.22 11.08
CA GLU A 89 4.41 -0.55 12.19
C GLU A 89 4.78 0.94 12.28
N LEU A 90 6.05 1.29 12.06
CA LEU A 90 6.47 2.68 12.05
C LEU A 90 5.95 3.42 10.82
N LEU A 91 5.96 2.82 9.63
CA LEU A 91 5.45 3.45 8.41
C LEU A 91 3.94 3.72 8.49
N SER A 92 3.15 2.81 9.07
CA SER A 92 1.72 3.05 9.27
C SER A 92 1.48 4.19 10.28
N LEU A 93 2.26 4.25 11.36
CA LEU A 93 2.24 5.36 12.33
C LEU A 93 2.61 6.69 11.68
N LEU A 94 3.73 6.76 10.96
CA LEU A 94 4.18 7.98 10.29
C LEU A 94 3.15 8.48 9.27
N THR A 95 2.52 7.56 8.53
CA THR A 95 1.42 7.92 7.62
C THR A 95 0.25 8.55 8.39
N ALA A 96 -0.14 7.97 9.52
CA ALA A 96 -1.24 8.50 10.35
C ALA A 96 -0.93 9.88 10.93
N LEU A 97 0.27 10.05 11.47
CA LEU A 97 0.71 11.33 12.03
C LEU A 97 0.81 12.41 10.95
N LEU A 98 1.38 12.08 9.79
CA LEU A 98 1.45 13.01 8.66
C LEU A 98 0.05 13.44 8.22
N VAL A 99 -0.87 12.49 8.03
CA VAL A 99 -2.25 12.79 7.64
C VAL A 99 -2.94 13.65 8.69
N ALA A 100 -2.80 13.33 9.98
CA ALA A 100 -3.40 14.11 11.05
C ALA A 100 -2.87 15.55 11.09
N VAL A 101 -1.56 15.74 10.95
CA VAL A 101 -0.94 17.07 10.90
C VAL A 101 -1.40 17.84 9.66
N LEU A 102 -1.47 17.22 8.49
CA LEU A 102 -1.93 17.92 7.27
C LEU A 102 -3.42 18.24 7.31
N SER A 103 -4.22 17.43 8.00
CA SER A 103 -5.67 17.52 7.92
C SER A 103 -6.26 18.75 8.60
N HIS A 104 -5.60 19.40 9.56
CA HIS A 104 -6.04 20.62 10.30
C HIS A 104 -7.56 20.80 10.46
N ALA A 105 -8.27 21.30 9.44
CA ALA A 105 -9.72 21.58 9.44
C ALA A 105 -10.61 20.48 8.83
N HIS A 106 -10.03 19.44 8.21
CA HIS A 106 -10.70 18.39 7.44
C HIS A 106 -10.63 17.03 8.16
N GLU A 107 -11.01 16.97 9.43
CA GLU A 107 -10.94 15.73 10.23
C GLU A 107 -11.71 14.56 9.61
N GLN A 108 -12.82 14.85 8.91
CA GLN A 108 -13.62 13.86 8.18
C GLN A 108 -12.80 13.10 7.12
N MET A 109 -11.75 13.72 6.57
CA MET A 109 -10.91 13.11 5.54
C MET A 109 -9.86 12.17 6.12
N ILE A 110 -9.46 12.29 7.40
CA ILE A 110 -8.38 11.50 8.02
C ILE A 110 -8.60 10.00 7.80
N PHE A 111 -9.78 9.50 8.09
CA PHE A 111 -10.09 8.07 7.92
C PHE A 111 -9.98 7.63 6.46
N THR A 112 -10.52 8.42 5.52
CA THR A 112 -10.48 8.08 4.09
C THR A 112 -9.06 8.12 3.53
N THR A 113 -8.26 9.10 3.94
CA THR A 113 -6.86 9.23 3.55
C THR A 113 -6.02 8.10 4.14
N LEU A 114 -6.29 7.68 5.38
CA LEU A 114 -5.62 6.54 5.98
C LEU A 114 -5.98 5.22 5.30
N LEU A 115 -7.27 5.00 4.99
CA LEU A 115 -7.71 3.83 4.22
C LEU A 115 -6.99 3.75 2.88
N PHE A 116 -6.93 4.87 2.15
CA PHE A 116 -6.25 4.97 0.88
C PHE A 116 -4.74 4.71 1.04
N GLY A 117 -4.05 5.49 1.87
CA GLY A 117 -2.60 5.43 2.06
C GLY A 117 -2.12 4.10 2.63
N TRP A 118 -2.82 3.52 3.60
CA TRP A 118 -2.44 2.22 4.15
C TRP A 118 -2.67 1.07 3.18
N THR A 119 -3.73 1.12 2.36
CA THR A 119 -3.93 0.11 1.30
C THR A 119 -2.81 0.18 0.26
N LEU A 120 -2.44 1.40 -0.17
CA LEU A 120 -1.31 1.62 -1.08
C LEU A 120 0.01 1.16 -0.47
N LEU A 121 0.21 1.37 0.84
CA LEU A 121 1.39 0.90 1.56
C LEU A 121 1.47 -0.64 1.59
N VAL A 122 0.36 -1.33 1.88
CA VAL A 122 0.30 -2.80 1.82
C VAL A 122 0.59 -3.31 0.41
N LEU A 123 -0.07 -2.74 -0.61
CA LEU A 123 0.15 -3.09 -2.02
C LEU A 123 1.60 -2.88 -2.45
N THR A 124 2.23 -1.79 -2.01
CA THR A 124 3.63 -1.47 -2.28
C THR A 124 4.56 -2.57 -1.79
N ILE A 125 4.39 -3.02 -0.55
CA ILE A 125 5.27 -4.07 0.00
C ILE A 125 5.00 -5.42 -0.69
N ILE A 126 3.73 -5.78 -0.94
CA ILE A 126 3.41 -7.02 -1.66
C ILE A 126 4.04 -7.03 -3.06
N ASP A 127 3.98 -5.92 -3.79
CA ASP A 127 4.55 -5.83 -5.14
C ASP A 127 6.07 -5.92 -5.14
N ILE A 128 6.75 -5.31 -4.15
CA ILE A 128 8.20 -5.42 -3.98
C ILE A 128 8.64 -6.88 -3.77
N ASP A 129 7.89 -7.66 -3.01
CA ASP A 129 8.29 -9.03 -2.66
C ASP A 129 7.86 -10.06 -3.71
N HIS A 130 6.68 -9.88 -4.30
CA HIS A 130 6.00 -10.91 -5.08
C HIS A 130 5.70 -10.50 -6.52
N HIS A 131 5.94 -9.24 -6.91
CA HIS A 131 5.51 -8.68 -8.21
C HIS A 131 4.02 -8.96 -8.48
N LEU A 132 3.21 -8.83 -7.44
CA LEU A 132 1.79 -9.17 -7.41
C LEU A 132 1.02 -8.03 -6.75
N LEU A 133 -0.09 -7.61 -7.37
CA LEU A 133 -1.06 -6.71 -6.76
C LEU A 133 -2.39 -7.45 -6.64
N PRO A 134 -2.76 -7.95 -5.45
CA PRO A 134 -3.96 -8.76 -5.26
C PRO A 134 -5.25 -8.02 -5.66
N ASP A 135 -6.10 -8.70 -6.43
CA ASP A 135 -7.40 -8.17 -6.86
C ASP A 135 -8.29 -7.79 -5.67
N ILE A 136 -8.24 -8.55 -4.58
CA ILE A 136 -9.02 -8.23 -3.37
C ILE A 136 -8.63 -6.88 -2.77
N LEU A 137 -7.39 -6.42 -2.93
CA LEU A 137 -6.96 -5.11 -2.44
C LEU A 137 -7.19 -4.02 -3.49
N THR A 138 -6.81 -4.26 -4.75
CA THR A 138 -6.94 -3.25 -5.81
C THR A 138 -8.40 -2.95 -6.14
N LEU A 139 -9.27 -3.97 -6.22
CA LEU A 139 -10.69 -3.77 -6.48
C LEU A 139 -11.41 -3.20 -5.26
N SER A 140 -11.07 -3.63 -4.03
CA SER A 140 -11.64 -3.01 -2.83
C SER A 140 -11.28 -1.53 -2.74
N LEU A 141 -10.05 -1.16 -3.12
CA LEU A 141 -9.63 0.23 -3.19
C LEU A 141 -10.44 0.99 -4.24
N LEU A 142 -10.64 0.43 -5.44
CA LEU A 142 -11.47 1.03 -6.48
C LEU A 142 -12.90 1.29 -5.98
N TRP A 143 -13.54 0.28 -5.41
CA TRP A 143 -14.91 0.40 -4.89
C TRP A 143 -15.00 1.39 -3.73
N ALA A 144 -14.01 1.42 -2.83
CA ALA A 144 -13.95 2.38 -1.75
C ALA A 144 -13.86 3.83 -2.26
N GLY A 145 -13.14 4.07 -3.36
CA GLY A 145 -13.06 5.39 -4.00
C GLY A 145 -14.40 5.83 -4.56
N LEU A 146 -15.07 4.95 -5.31
CA LEU A 146 -16.42 5.21 -5.84
C LEU A 146 -17.44 5.46 -4.72
N LEU A 147 -17.39 4.66 -3.65
CA LEU A 147 -18.29 4.79 -2.52
C LEU A 147 -18.05 6.08 -1.73
N ARG A 148 -16.78 6.46 -1.50
CA ARG A 148 -16.43 7.75 -0.88
C ARG A 148 -17.08 8.90 -1.63
N VAL A 149 -16.96 8.91 -2.95
CA VAL A 149 -17.50 9.98 -3.79
C VAL A 149 -19.03 9.97 -3.80
N ALA A 150 -19.65 8.80 -3.85
CA ALA A 150 -21.10 8.66 -3.80
C ALA A 150 -21.72 9.13 -2.46
N LEU A 151 -21.03 8.88 -1.33
CA LEU A 151 -21.56 9.19 0.01
C LEU A 151 -21.19 10.58 0.52
N ALA A 152 -19.97 11.06 0.23
CA ALA A 152 -19.46 12.31 0.79
C ALA A 152 -19.48 13.46 -0.21
N GLY A 153 -19.35 13.21 -1.52
CA GLY A 153 -19.64 14.17 -2.60
C GLY A 153 -18.92 15.53 -2.59
N GLN A 154 -17.81 15.73 -1.86
CA GLN A 154 -17.29 17.09 -1.62
C GLN A 154 -16.37 17.63 -2.72
N THR A 155 -15.44 16.81 -3.26
CA THR A 155 -14.37 17.31 -4.16
C THR A 155 -14.39 16.74 -5.58
N LEU A 156 -15.06 15.61 -5.78
CA LEU A 156 -15.15 14.91 -7.06
C LEU A 156 -16.60 14.49 -7.27
N SER A 157 -17.13 14.58 -8.49
CA SER A 157 -18.46 14.04 -8.78
C SER A 157 -18.40 12.52 -8.99
N PRO A 158 -19.49 11.76 -8.74
CA PRO A 158 -19.52 10.33 -9.04
C PRO A 158 -19.20 10.01 -10.50
N ALA A 159 -19.64 10.87 -11.42
CA ALA A 159 -19.31 10.74 -12.85
C ALA A 159 -17.80 10.89 -13.09
N ASP A 160 -17.16 11.88 -12.48
CA ASP A 160 -15.70 12.08 -12.62
C ASP A 160 -14.90 10.93 -12.01
N ALA A 161 -15.38 10.31 -10.94
CA ALA A 161 -14.76 9.13 -10.32
C ALA A 161 -14.86 7.90 -11.24
N ILE A 162 -16.03 7.66 -11.85
CA ILE A 162 -16.23 6.57 -12.80
C ILE A 162 -15.37 6.80 -14.05
N VAL A 163 -15.41 8.01 -14.61
CA VAL A 163 -14.57 8.39 -15.76
C VAL A 163 -13.09 8.27 -15.40
N GLY A 164 -12.70 8.66 -14.19
CA GLY A 164 -11.36 8.47 -13.65
C GLY A 164 -10.96 7.00 -13.62
N ALA A 165 -11.80 6.12 -13.10
CA ALA A 165 -11.52 4.69 -13.04
C ALA A 165 -11.36 4.07 -14.45
N VAL A 166 -12.26 4.41 -15.37
CA VAL A 166 -12.20 3.96 -16.77
C VAL A 166 -10.95 4.51 -17.46
N ALA A 167 -10.66 5.80 -17.31
CA ALA A 167 -9.48 6.44 -17.88
C ALA A 167 -8.20 5.82 -17.33
N GLY A 168 -8.10 5.59 -16.01
CA GLY A 168 -6.97 4.92 -15.38
C GLY A 168 -6.76 3.51 -15.94
N TYR A 169 -7.82 2.73 -16.06
CA TYR A 169 -7.71 1.41 -16.68
C TYR A 169 -7.18 1.50 -18.12
N LEU A 170 -7.80 2.33 -18.96
CA LEU A 170 -7.47 2.42 -20.39
C LEU A 170 -6.09 3.02 -20.66
N LEU A 171 -5.66 4.00 -19.86
CA LEU A 171 -4.36 4.66 -20.00
C LEU A 171 -3.18 3.67 -19.92
N LEU A 172 -3.28 2.64 -19.09
CA LEU A 172 -2.25 1.61 -18.99
C LEU A 172 -2.58 0.36 -19.81
N ARG A 173 -3.87 0.02 -19.95
CA ARG A 173 -4.29 -1.17 -20.69
C ARG A 173 -4.01 -1.06 -22.19
N LEU A 174 -4.39 0.05 -22.83
CA LEU A 174 -4.28 0.19 -24.28
C LEU A 174 -2.81 0.09 -24.76
N PRO A 175 -1.83 0.82 -24.17
CA PRO A 175 -0.44 0.66 -24.57
C PRO A 175 0.10 -0.75 -24.31
N SER A 176 -0.32 -1.40 -23.21
CA SER A 176 0.08 -2.77 -22.88
C SER A 176 -0.44 -3.78 -23.91
N ASP A 177 -1.70 -3.67 -24.33
CA ASP A 177 -2.30 -4.53 -25.35
C ASP A 177 -1.64 -4.29 -26.73
N ILE A 178 -1.41 -3.03 -27.11
CA ILE A 178 -0.69 -2.68 -28.36
C ILE A 178 0.70 -3.31 -28.37
N TRP A 179 1.44 -3.20 -27.26
CA TRP A 179 2.75 -3.81 -27.12
C TRP A 179 2.68 -5.34 -27.24
N TYR A 180 1.71 -5.97 -26.57
CA TYR A 180 1.51 -7.41 -26.63
C TYR A 180 1.18 -7.87 -28.06
N CYS A 181 0.36 -7.14 -28.80
CA CYS A 181 0.06 -7.45 -30.21
C CYS A 181 1.32 -7.44 -31.07
N TRP A 182 2.22 -6.47 -30.86
CA TRP A 182 3.45 -6.32 -31.64
C TRP A 182 4.56 -7.30 -31.24
N ARG A 183 4.79 -7.49 -29.93
CA ARG A 183 5.95 -8.20 -29.39
C ARG A 183 5.65 -9.57 -28.81
N LYS A 184 4.37 -9.90 -28.61
CA LYS A 184 3.90 -11.12 -27.90
C LYS A 184 4.48 -11.26 -26.48
N GLU A 185 4.89 -10.13 -25.91
CA GLU A 185 5.43 -10.03 -24.55
C GLU A 185 4.53 -9.12 -23.72
N VAL A 186 4.37 -9.44 -22.44
CA VAL A 186 3.60 -8.60 -21.51
C VAL A 186 4.47 -7.41 -21.09
N ALA A 187 4.07 -6.19 -21.49
CA ALA A 187 4.78 -4.97 -21.11
C ALA A 187 4.58 -4.60 -19.64
N LEU A 188 3.33 -4.65 -19.17
CA LEU A 188 2.92 -4.18 -17.85
C LEU A 188 2.05 -5.22 -17.15
N GLY A 189 2.21 -5.34 -15.83
CA GLY A 189 1.43 -6.26 -15.03
C GLY A 189 -0.05 -5.88 -15.02
N GLY A 190 -0.95 -6.87 -15.09
CA GLY A 190 -2.39 -6.64 -14.98
C GLY A 190 -2.80 -6.02 -13.64
N GLY A 191 -1.99 -6.22 -12.60
CA GLY A 191 -2.14 -5.56 -11.30
C GLY A 191 -1.95 -4.04 -11.36
N ASP A 192 -0.96 -3.55 -12.09
CA ASP A 192 -0.66 -2.12 -12.22
C ASP A 192 -1.83 -1.40 -12.91
N ILE A 193 -2.41 -2.02 -13.92
CA ILE A 193 -3.59 -1.52 -14.65
C ILE A 193 -4.79 -1.38 -13.69
N LYS A 194 -5.05 -2.39 -12.85
CA LYS A 194 -6.14 -2.36 -11.86
C LYS A 194 -5.88 -1.34 -10.75
N LEU A 195 -4.64 -1.22 -10.28
CA LEU A 195 -4.26 -0.22 -9.30
C LEU A 195 -4.45 1.20 -9.87
N PHE A 196 -4.04 1.45 -11.11
CA PHE A 196 -4.21 2.78 -11.71
C PHE A 196 -5.68 3.11 -12.00
N ALA A 197 -6.52 2.12 -12.31
CA ALA A 197 -7.97 2.29 -12.32
C ALA A 197 -8.51 2.65 -10.93
N ALA A 198 -8.03 2.00 -9.87
CA ALA A 198 -8.39 2.36 -8.50
C ALA A 198 -7.97 3.81 -8.19
N LEU A 199 -6.73 4.20 -8.49
CA LEU A 199 -6.28 5.59 -8.34
C LEU A 199 -7.17 6.57 -9.11
N GLY A 200 -7.65 6.20 -10.30
CA GLY A 200 -8.60 6.99 -11.07
C GLY A 200 -9.93 7.24 -10.35
N ALA A 201 -10.45 6.24 -9.63
CA ALA A 201 -11.66 6.40 -8.82
C ALA A 201 -11.48 7.40 -7.66
N TRP A 202 -10.26 7.52 -7.12
CA TRP A 202 -9.96 8.42 -6.01
C TRP A 202 -9.56 9.84 -6.44
N LEU A 203 -8.82 9.96 -7.54
CA LEU A 203 -8.23 11.23 -8.00
C LEU A 203 -9.04 11.93 -9.09
N GLY A 204 -9.87 11.17 -9.82
CA GLY A 204 -10.50 11.61 -11.06
C GLY A 204 -9.54 11.61 -12.26
N ALA A 205 -10.10 11.68 -13.47
CA ALA A 205 -9.32 11.54 -14.70
C ALA A 205 -8.25 12.62 -14.91
N LYS A 206 -8.55 13.87 -14.49
CA LYS A 206 -7.66 15.03 -14.69
C LYS A 206 -6.33 14.91 -13.95
N ALA A 207 -6.31 14.23 -12.81
CA ALA A 207 -5.13 14.08 -11.96
C ALA A 207 -4.29 12.84 -12.28
N LEU A 208 -4.80 11.90 -13.08
CA LEU A 208 -4.06 10.70 -13.46
C LEU A 208 -2.75 10.96 -14.20
N PRO A 209 -2.67 11.88 -15.18
CA PRO A 209 -1.42 12.13 -15.91
C PRO A 209 -0.28 12.56 -14.98
N ILE A 210 -0.54 13.45 -14.02
CA ILE A 210 0.50 13.91 -13.08
C ILE A 210 0.92 12.78 -12.12
N ALA A 211 -0.03 11.95 -11.66
CA ALA A 211 0.29 10.77 -10.84
C ALA A 211 1.19 9.78 -11.60
N LEU A 212 0.91 9.55 -12.89
CA LEU A 212 1.71 8.67 -13.75
C LEU A 212 3.09 9.25 -14.05
N ILE A 213 3.21 10.57 -14.24
CA ILE A 213 4.50 11.25 -14.42
C ILE A 213 5.36 11.09 -13.16
N ILE A 214 4.80 11.35 -11.97
CA ILE A 214 5.51 11.17 -10.70
C ILE A 214 5.97 9.71 -10.55
N ALA A 215 5.08 8.75 -10.83
CA ALA A 215 5.40 7.33 -10.76
C ALA A 215 6.53 6.96 -11.73
N SER A 216 6.42 7.36 -13.00
CA SER A 216 7.39 7.03 -14.05
C SER A 216 8.75 7.69 -13.80
N ALA A 217 8.76 8.96 -13.37
CA ALA A 217 9.97 9.68 -13.01
C ALA A 217 10.66 9.05 -11.80
N GLY A 218 9.91 8.71 -10.75
CA GLY A 218 10.44 8.02 -9.58
C GLY A 218 11.05 6.66 -9.92
N ALA A 219 10.33 5.86 -10.69
CA ALA A 219 10.82 4.57 -11.18
C ALA A 219 12.10 4.70 -12.00
N LEU A 220 12.15 5.67 -12.92
CA LEU A 220 13.31 5.93 -13.76
C LEU A 220 14.52 6.38 -12.93
N ILE A 221 14.35 7.35 -12.03
CA ILE A 221 15.42 7.84 -11.15
C ILE A 221 15.98 6.69 -10.31
N PHE A 222 15.11 5.85 -9.75
CA PHE A 222 15.54 4.68 -8.98
C PHE A 222 16.32 3.67 -9.82
N LEU A 223 15.85 3.36 -11.03
CA LEU A 223 16.54 2.44 -11.94
C LEU A 223 17.90 2.98 -12.38
N LEU A 224 18.00 4.28 -12.70
CA LEU A 224 19.26 4.92 -13.06
C LEU A 224 20.24 4.96 -11.89
N ALA A 225 19.77 5.31 -10.69
CA ALA A 225 20.59 5.28 -9.49
C ALA A 225 21.11 3.87 -9.20
N LYS A 226 20.24 2.85 -9.29
CA LYS A 226 20.62 1.45 -9.11
C LYS A 226 21.62 0.97 -10.17
N ALA A 227 21.42 1.34 -11.42
CA ALA A 227 22.35 1.02 -12.50
C ALA A 227 23.72 1.68 -12.29
N GLY A 228 23.75 2.95 -11.88
CA GLY A 228 24.99 3.69 -11.59
C GLY A 228 25.75 3.14 -10.39
N ILE A 229 25.05 2.81 -9.30
CA ILE A 229 25.65 2.30 -8.05
C ILE A 229 26.07 0.84 -8.19
N CYS A 230 25.17 -0.02 -8.68
CA CYS A 230 25.40 -1.47 -8.71
C CYS A 230 26.12 -1.94 -9.98
N ARG A 231 26.21 -1.10 -11.03
CA ARG A 231 26.72 -1.47 -12.36
C ARG A 231 26.12 -2.76 -12.94
N LYS A 232 24.87 -3.06 -12.55
CA LYS A 232 24.13 -4.23 -13.02
C LYS A 232 23.05 -3.79 -14.00
N PRO A 233 22.75 -4.61 -15.02
CA PRO A 233 21.63 -4.35 -15.91
C PRO A 233 20.31 -4.31 -15.12
N PRO A 234 19.33 -3.52 -15.58
CA PRO A 234 18.02 -3.47 -14.93
C PRO A 234 17.39 -4.87 -14.90
N PRO A 235 16.62 -5.19 -13.85
CA PRO A 235 15.99 -6.49 -13.73
C PRO A 235 14.94 -6.70 -14.83
N ARG A 236 14.79 -7.95 -15.29
CA ARG A 236 13.76 -8.31 -16.29
C ARG A 236 12.33 -8.07 -15.80
N ARG A 237 12.11 -8.06 -14.49
CA ARG A 237 10.82 -7.75 -13.85
C ARG A 237 11.03 -6.63 -12.84
N PHE A 238 10.17 -5.63 -12.90
CA PHE A 238 10.23 -4.44 -12.06
C PHE A 238 8.88 -4.23 -11.38
N ALA A 239 8.91 -3.99 -10.07
CA ALA A 239 7.73 -3.63 -9.29
C ALA A 239 7.38 -2.16 -9.56
N PHE A 240 6.36 -1.91 -10.38
CA PHE A 240 5.91 -0.55 -10.71
C PHE A 240 4.84 -0.03 -9.72
N GLY A 241 4.14 -0.94 -9.03
CA GLY A 241 3.14 -0.63 -8.02
C GLY A 241 3.60 0.35 -6.93
N PRO A 242 4.82 0.24 -6.37
CA PRO A 242 5.35 1.21 -5.40
C PRO A 242 5.34 2.65 -5.91
N TRP A 243 5.64 2.85 -7.19
CA TRP A 243 5.73 4.16 -7.80
C TRP A 243 4.35 4.73 -8.13
N LEU A 244 3.42 3.87 -8.58
CA LEU A 244 2.01 4.23 -8.72
C LEU A 244 1.40 4.64 -7.37
N SER A 245 1.68 3.88 -6.31
CA SER A 245 1.25 4.19 -4.95
C SER A 245 1.79 5.53 -4.47
N LEU A 246 3.08 5.81 -4.71
CA LEU A 246 3.71 7.08 -4.35
C LEU A 246 3.07 8.25 -5.10
N GLY A 247 2.97 8.16 -6.44
CA GLY A 247 2.36 9.20 -7.26
C GLY A 247 0.89 9.44 -6.90
N GLY A 248 0.14 8.36 -6.67
CA GLY A 248 -1.25 8.42 -6.24
C GLY A 248 -1.42 9.11 -4.89
N MET A 249 -0.63 8.73 -3.88
CA MET A 249 -0.68 9.35 -2.55
C MET A 249 -0.28 10.82 -2.58
N MET A 250 0.79 11.19 -3.30
CA MET A 250 1.24 12.57 -3.40
C MET A 250 0.17 13.47 -4.02
N VAL A 251 -0.42 13.04 -5.14
CA VAL A 251 -1.46 13.81 -5.83
C VAL A 251 -2.72 13.90 -4.99
N PHE A 252 -3.11 12.80 -4.33
CA PHE A 252 -4.27 12.78 -3.45
C PHE A 252 -4.12 13.76 -2.27
N VAL A 253 -2.96 13.73 -1.60
CA VAL A 253 -2.67 14.65 -0.49
C VAL A 253 -2.67 16.09 -1.00
N TRP A 254 -2.06 16.36 -2.14
CA TRP A 254 -2.07 17.70 -2.74
C TRP A 254 -3.49 18.19 -2.96
N GLN A 255 -4.34 17.42 -3.66
CA GLN A 255 -5.71 17.83 -4.00
C GLN A 255 -6.65 18.06 -2.81
N ASN A 256 -6.41 17.38 -1.68
CA ASN A 256 -7.34 17.41 -0.54
C ASN A 256 -6.86 18.32 0.61
N TYR A 257 -5.57 18.70 0.64
CA TYR A 257 -5.00 19.49 1.73
C TYR A 257 -4.36 20.81 1.29
N TYR A 258 -4.23 21.07 -0.01
CA TYR A 258 -3.66 22.30 -0.60
C TYR A 258 -4.53 22.81 -1.76
#